data_AF-A0A9D6PI32-F1
#
_entry.id   AF-A0A9D6PI32-F1
#
_cell.length_a   1.000
_cell.length_b   1.000
_cell.length_c   1.000
_cell.angle_alpha   90.00
_cell.angle_beta   90.00
_cell.angle_gamma   90.00
#
_symmetry.space_group_name_H-M   'P 1'
#
loop_
_entity.id
_entity.type
_entity.pdbx_description
1 polymer ?
#
loop_
_entity_poly.entity_id
_entity_poly.type
_entity_poly.pdbx_seq_one_letter_code
_entity_poly.pdbx_strand_id
1 'polypeptide(L)'
;MAFEPGKITLYDGNYSQFLWAREQIKLAETTSNPKALPTFSKFENENREHRRVQKGLNKQKQKYEKEILEIEGKIEETENQLRELEKFLSNPPSGLTREELTNLSLKHTQLGEELNEALGRWETLNKLL
;
A
#
# COMPACT_ATOMS: atom_id res chain seq x y z
N MET A 1 22.92 -19.05 0.74
CA MET A 1 24.02 -18.48 1.55
C MET A 1 25.31 -19.15 1.10
N ALA A 2 26.22 -18.41 0.47
CA ALA A 2 27.56 -18.91 0.13
C ALA A 2 28.53 -17.75 0.34
N PHE A 3 29.61 -18.01 1.09
CA PHE A 3 30.56 -17.00 1.57
C PHE A 3 31.90 -17.17 0.84
N GLU A 4 32.47 -16.08 0.34
CA GLU A 4 33.90 -15.95 0.06
C GLU A 4 34.42 -14.58 0.55
N PRO A 5 35.69 -14.47 0.97
CA PRO A 5 36.13 -13.38 1.83
C PRO A 5 36.58 -12.14 1.02
N GLY A 6 36.11 -10.96 1.44
CA GLY A 6 36.91 -9.73 1.30
C GLY A 6 36.33 -8.55 0.53
N LYS A 7 35.15 -8.63 -0.11
CA LYS A 7 34.48 -7.44 -0.68
C LYS A 7 32.98 -7.50 -0.44
N ILE A 8 32.50 -6.74 0.55
CA ILE A 8 31.07 -6.49 0.74
C ILE A 8 30.70 -5.37 -0.23
N THR A 9 30.11 -5.74 -1.36
CA THR A 9 29.40 -4.79 -2.23
C THR A 9 27.92 -5.11 -2.12
N LEU A 10 27.20 -4.26 -1.39
CA LEU A 10 25.75 -4.36 -1.26
C LEU A 10 25.14 -4.01 -2.62
N TYR A 11 24.66 -5.01 -3.34
CA TYR A 11 24.00 -4.84 -4.64
C TYR A 11 22.49 -4.95 -4.44
N ASP A 12 21.80 -3.81 -4.43
CA ASP A 12 20.33 -3.73 -4.41
C ASP A 12 19.73 -3.91 -5.82
N GLY A 13 20.20 -4.95 -6.51
CA GLY A 13 19.90 -5.21 -7.92
C GLY A 13 20.23 -6.64 -8.31
N ASN A 14 19.17 -7.39 -8.62
CA ASN A 14 19.09 -8.77 -9.12
C ASN A 14 20.42 -9.54 -9.32
N TYR A 15 20.75 -10.41 -8.35
CA TYR A 15 21.84 -11.40 -8.36
C TYR A 15 21.97 -12.19 -9.68
N SER A 16 20.86 -12.35 -10.41
CA SER A 16 20.82 -13.01 -11.72
C SER A 16 21.65 -12.29 -12.80
N GLN A 17 21.78 -10.96 -12.72
CA GLN A 17 22.55 -10.16 -13.67
C GLN A 17 24.06 -10.37 -13.49
N PHE A 18 24.51 -10.54 -12.25
CA PHE A 18 25.90 -10.86 -11.92
C PHE A 18 26.28 -12.28 -12.39
N LEU A 19 25.38 -13.26 -12.22
CA LEU A 19 25.63 -14.63 -12.68
C LEU A 19 25.76 -14.72 -14.20
N TRP A 20 24.89 -14.02 -14.94
CA TRP A 20 24.94 -14.03 -16.42
C TRP A 20 26.18 -13.30 -16.95
N ALA A 21 26.54 -12.14 -16.39
CA ALA A 21 27.76 -11.43 -16.76
C ALA A 21 29.03 -12.25 -16.46
N ARG A 22 29.05 -12.98 -15.33
CA ARG A 22 30.18 -13.82 -14.92
C ARG A 22 30.32 -15.08 -15.79
N GLU A 23 29.20 -15.64 -16.25
CA GLU A 23 29.19 -16.76 -17.20
C GLU A 23 29.70 -16.33 -18.58
N GLN A 24 29.30 -15.15 -19.06
CA GLN A 24 29.77 -14.62 -20.35
C GLN A 24 31.26 -14.25 -20.35
N ILE A 25 31.81 -13.74 -19.25
CA ILE A 25 33.25 -13.48 -19.12
C ILE A 25 34.04 -14.79 -19.14
N LYS A 26 33.56 -15.86 -18.49
CA LYS A 26 34.18 -17.19 -18.55
C LYS A 26 34.14 -17.81 -19.95
N LEU A 27 33.07 -17.61 -20.70
CA LEU A 27 32.98 -18.11 -22.09
C LEU A 27 33.83 -17.29 -23.07
N ALA A 28 33.96 -15.98 -22.87
CA ALA A 28 34.76 -15.10 -23.71
C ALA A 28 36.28 -15.35 -23.62
N GLU A 29 36.77 -15.87 -22.49
CA GLU A 29 38.17 -16.28 -22.33
C GLU A 29 38.52 -17.58 -23.08
N THR A 30 37.53 -18.39 -23.47
CA THR A 30 37.77 -19.73 -24.06
C THR A 30 37.58 -19.78 -25.58
N THR A 31 36.83 -18.87 -26.20
CA THR A 31 36.53 -18.96 -27.64
C THR A 31 36.54 -17.60 -28.33
N SER A 32 37.60 -17.34 -29.08
CA SER A 32 37.67 -16.27 -30.08
C SER A 32 36.77 -16.58 -31.28
N ASN A 33 35.47 -16.31 -31.20
CA ASN A 33 34.60 -16.28 -32.39
C ASN A 33 33.38 -15.35 -32.18
N PRO A 34 33.30 -14.21 -32.90
CA PRO A 34 32.18 -13.29 -32.77
C PRO A 34 31.07 -13.70 -33.74
N LYS A 35 30.26 -14.69 -33.39
CA LYS A 35 29.08 -14.99 -34.20
C LYS A 35 27.88 -15.39 -33.35
N ALA A 36 26.81 -14.65 -33.57
CA ALA A 36 25.47 -14.75 -33.02
C ALA A 36 25.30 -14.21 -31.59
N LEU A 37 25.01 -12.90 -31.48
CA LEU A 37 24.20 -12.36 -30.38
C LEU A 37 22.72 -12.49 -30.74
N PRO A 38 22.00 -13.53 -30.31
CA PRO A 38 20.59 -13.37 -30.04
C PRO A 38 20.41 -12.76 -28.63
N THR A 39 19.31 -12.05 -28.44
CA THR A 39 18.62 -11.80 -27.15
C THR A 39 19.03 -10.68 -26.18
N PHE A 40 19.85 -9.67 -26.53
CA PHE A 40 19.86 -8.43 -25.72
C PHE A 40 18.49 -7.72 -25.75
N SER A 41 17.82 -7.76 -26.91
CA SER A 41 16.48 -7.18 -27.13
C SER A 41 15.35 -7.92 -26.39
N LYS A 42 15.40 -9.25 -26.28
CA LYS A 42 14.41 -10.03 -25.51
C LYS A 42 14.51 -9.74 -24.01
N PHE A 43 15.74 -9.68 -23.49
CA PHE A 43 15.99 -9.35 -22.09
C PHE A 43 15.59 -7.90 -21.76
N GLU A 44 15.85 -6.92 -22.64
CA GLU A 44 15.33 -5.56 -22.47
C GLU A 44 13.80 -5.46 -22.50
N ASN A 45 13.13 -6.29 -23.30
CA ASN A 45 11.67 -6.32 -23.35
C ASN A 45 11.09 -6.96 -22.09
N GLU A 46 11.59 -8.11 -21.65
CA GLU A 46 11.19 -8.73 -20.38
C GLU A 46 11.41 -7.79 -19.20
N ASN A 47 12.57 -7.11 -19.13
CA ASN A 47 12.88 -6.18 -18.06
C ASN A 47 11.98 -4.92 -18.11
N ARG A 48 11.56 -4.48 -19.31
CA ARG A 48 10.55 -3.41 -19.46
C ARG A 48 9.16 -3.86 -19.01
N GLU A 49 8.76 -5.09 -19.32
CA GLU A 49 7.48 -5.65 -18.89
C GLU A 49 7.43 -5.84 -17.36
N HIS A 50 8.47 -6.40 -16.76
CA HIS A 50 8.60 -6.52 -15.30
C HIS A 50 8.51 -5.15 -14.61
N ARG A 51 9.21 -4.13 -15.13
CA ARG A 51 9.11 -2.76 -14.60
C ARG A 51 7.72 -2.16 -14.75
N ARG A 52 6.99 -2.46 -15.84
CA ARG A 52 5.61 -1.99 -16.04
C ARG A 52 4.66 -2.65 -15.05
N VAL A 53 4.78 -3.97 -14.85
CA VAL A 53 3.97 -4.72 -13.87
C VAL A 53 4.25 -4.22 -12.46
N GLN A 54 5.51 -4.08 -12.05
CA GLN A 54 5.89 -3.54 -10.74
C GLN A 54 5.38 -2.11 -10.53
N LYS A 55 5.46 -1.24 -11.55
CA LYS A 55 4.89 0.12 -11.47
C LYS A 55 3.37 0.08 -11.32
N GLY A 56 2.67 -0.84 -11.99
CA GLY A 56 1.24 -1.04 -11.85
C GLY A 56 0.85 -1.44 -10.43
N LEU A 57 1.52 -2.46 -9.89
CA LEU A 57 1.31 -2.94 -8.52
C LEU A 57 1.59 -1.87 -7.48
N ASN A 58 2.69 -1.11 -7.62
CA ASN A 58 3.01 -0.01 -6.70
C ASN A 58 1.98 1.13 -6.75
N LYS A 59 1.47 1.47 -7.94
CA LYS A 59 0.40 2.48 -8.07
C LYS A 59 -0.88 2.02 -7.39
N GLN A 60 -1.23 0.74 -7.54
CA GLN A 60 -2.42 0.17 -6.93
C GLN A 60 -2.30 0.13 -5.40
N LYS A 61 -1.15 -0.27 -4.86
CA LYS A 61 -0.85 -0.19 -3.42
C LYS A 61 -0.95 1.23 -2.88
N GLN A 62 -0.29 2.19 -3.53
CA GLN A 62 -0.36 3.61 -3.13
C GLN A 62 -1.79 4.16 -3.16
N LYS A 63 -2.63 3.68 -4.09
CA LYS A 63 -4.04 4.07 -4.14
C LYS A 63 -4.77 3.57 -2.90
N TYR A 64 -4.63 2.28 -2.57
CA TYR A 64 -5.28 1.69 -1.39
C TYR A 64 -4.76 2.29 -0.08
N GLU A 65 -3.46 2.53 0.04
CA GLU A 65 -2.86 3.20 1.20
C GLU A 65 -3.46 4.60 1.42
N LYS A 66 -3.61 5.39 0.35
CA LYS A 66 -4.25 6.72 0.45
C LYS A 66 -5.72 6.62 0.84
N GLU A 67 -6.45 5.68 0.25
CA GLU A 67 -7.86 5.48 0.54
C GLU A 67 -8.07 5.04 2.00
N ILE A 68 -7.19 4.20 2.54
CA ILE A 68 -7.18 3.83 3.96
C ILE A 68 -6.94 5.05 4.84
N LEU A 69 -5.92 5.87 4.55
CA LEU A 69 -5.64 7.07 5.34
C LEU A 69 -6.83 8.05 5.35
N GLU A 70 -7.51 8.22 4.22
CA GLU A 70 -8.71 9.05 4.14
C GLU A 70 -9.88 8.47 4.97
N ILE A 71 -10.05 7.15 4.97
CA ILE A 71 -11.09 6.50 5.77
C ILE A 71 -10.76 6.53 7.26
N GLU A 72 -9.49 6.34 7.64
CA GLU A 72 -9.03 6.47 9.03
C GLU A 72 -9.29 7.88 9.57
N GLY A 73 -8.99 8.91 8.76
CA GLY A 73 -9.32 10.29 9.13
C GLY A 73 -10.84 10.51 9.32
N LYS A 74 -11.67 9.92 8.46
CA LYS A 74 -13.14 9.98 8.63
C LYS A 74 -13.61 9.25 9.88
N ILE A 75 -13.08 8.07 10.16
CA ILE A 75 -13.38 7.31 11.38
C ILE A 75 -13.05 8.16 12.61
N GLU A 76 -11.87 8.75 12.67
CA GLU A 76 -11.45 9.59 13.80
C GLU A 76 -12.35 10.82 13.96
N GLU A 77 -12.73 11.47 12.85
CA GLU A 77 -13.66 12.60 12.88
C GLU A 77 -15.04 12.19 13.40
N THR A 78 -15.63 11.13 12.84
CA THR A 78 -16.96 10.62 13.26
C THR A 78 -16.95 10.15 14.71
N GLU A 79 -15.88 9.49 15.16
CA GLU A 79 -15.73 9.09 16.57
C GLU A 79 -15.63 10.29 17.51
N ASN A 80 -14.93 11.36 17.10
CA ASN A 80 -14.85 12.58 17.89
C ASN A 80 -16.21 13.27 17.98
N GLN A 81 -16.94 13.36 16.88
CA GLN A 81 -18.31 13.90 16.85
C GLN A 81 -19.25 13.09 17.75
N LEU A 82 -19.18 11.75 17.70
CA LEU A 82 -19.93 10.87 18.61
C LEU A 82 -19.56 11.12 20.07
N ARG A 83 -18.27 11.19 20.39
CA ARG A 83 -17.80 11.46 21.76
C ARG A 83 -18.26 12.82 22.27
N GLU A 84 -18.24 13.85 21.44
CA GLU A 84 -18.73 15.18 21.82
C GLU A 84 -20.24 15.17 22.07
N LEU A 85 -21.00 14.50 21.19
CA LEU A 85 -22.44 14.35 21.33
C LEU A 85 -22.80 13.55 22.59
N GLU A 86 -22.08 12.45 22.87
CA GLU A 86 -22.27 11.65 24.08
C GLU A 86 -21.92 12.43 25.35
N LYS A 87 -20.87 13.24 25.34
CA LYS A 87 -20.55 14.16 26.46
C LYS A 87 -21.67 15.16 26.68
N PHE A 88 -22.22 15.73 25.61
CA PHE A 88 -23.34 16.66 25.69
C PHE A 88 -24.60 15.97 26.24
N LEU A 89 -24.91 14.75 25.78
CA LEU A 89 -26.03 13.95 26.28
C LEU A 89 -25.85 13.47 27.72
N SER A 90 -24.61 13.28 28.19
CA SER A 90 -24.33 12.88 29.57
C SER A 90 -24.56 14.02 30.58
N ASN A 91 -24.51 15.28 30.15
CA ASN A 91 -24.82 16.44 30.99
C ASN A 91 -25.64 17.46 30.19
N PRO A 92 -26.92 17.14 29.90
CA PRO A 92 -27.75 18.00 29.06
C PRO A 92 -28.12 19.27 29.83
N PRO A 93 -28.06 20.46 29.20
CA PRO A 93 -28.46 21.70 29.84
C PRO A 93 -29.96 21.67 30.16
N SER A 94 -30.34 22.28 31.28
CA SER A 94 -31.72 22.25 31.82
C SER A 94 -32.78 22.94 30.95
N GLY A 95 -32.40 23.54 29.82
CA GLY A 95 -33.30 24.16 28.84
C GLY A 95 -33.57 23.32 27.58
N LEU A 96 -33.05 22.09 27.51
CA LEU A 96 -33.17 21.26 26.31
C LEU A 96 -34.62 20.79 26.10
N THR A 97 -35.14 21.03 24.91
CA THR A 97 -36.50 20.62 24.53
C THR A 97 -36.54 19.15 24.12
N ARG A 98 -37.74 18.55 24.15
CA ARG A 98 -37.96 17.17 23.70
C ARG A 98 -37.57 16.98 22.23
N GLU A 99 -37.82 17.97 21.38
CA GLU A 99 -37.49 17.92 19.95
C GLU A 99 -35.98 17.92 19.72
N GLU A 100 -35.24 18.74 20.47
CA GLU A 100 -33.77 18.78 20.41
C GLU A 100 -33.16 17.45 20.86
N LEU A 101 -33.67 16.84 21.93
CA LEU A 101 -33.26 15.50 22.37
C LEU A 101 -33.48 14.44 21.28
N THR A 102 -34.64 14.46 20.62
CA THR A 102 -34.91 13.52 19.52
C THR A 102 -33.97 13.72 18.35
N ASN A 103 -33.69 14.98 17.98
CA ASN A 103 -32.75 15.30 16.91
C ASN A 103 -31.31 14.87 17.25
N LEU A 104 -30.88 15.03 18.50
CA LEU A 104 -29.57 14.55 18.96
C LEU A 104 -29.48 13.02 18.94
N SER A 105 -30.54 12.33 19.36
CA SER A 105 -30.61 10.87 19.27
C SER A 105 -30.54 10.37 17.83
N LEU A 106 -31.23 11.04 16.89
CA LEU A 106 -31.16 10.70 15.46
C LEU A 106 -29.77 10.94 14.88
N LYS A 107 -29.12 12.04 15.26
CA LYS A 107 -27.74 12.31 14.86
C LYS A 107 -26.77 11.28 15.41
N HIS A 108 -26.94 10.84 16.65
CA HIS A 108 -26.12 9.77 17.25
C HIS A 108 -26.26 8.47 16.47
N THR A 109 -27.49 8.06 16.13
CA THR A 109 -27.70 6.85 15.32
C THR A 109 -27.10 6.98 13.92
N GLN A 110 -27.25 8.14 13.27
CA GLN A 110 -26.67 8.39 11.94
C GLN A 110 -25.14 8.32 11.96
N LEU A 111 -24.50 9.00 12.92
CA LEU A 111 -23.04 8.94 13.06
C LEU A 111 -22.55 7.53 13.39
N GLY A 112 -23.31 6.77 14.17
CA GLY A 112 -23.00 5.36 14.45
C GLY A 112 -23.10 4.47 13.20
N GLU A 113 -24.08 4.70 12.34
CA GLU A 113 -24.21 4.03 11.04
C GLU A 113 -23.05 4.40 10.10
N GLU A 114 -22.73 5.70 9.99
CA GLU A 114 -21.60 6.20 9.20
C GLU A 114 -20.26 5.62 9.67
N LEU A 115 -20.04 5.53 10.98
CA LEU A 115 -18.86 4.91 11.56
C LEU A 115 -18.77 3.43 11.19
N ASN A 116 -19.87 2.68 11.31
CA ASN A 116 -19.91 1.27 10.93
C ASN A 116 -19.64 1.06 9.43
N GLU A 117 -20.20 1.92 8.56
CA GLU A 117 -19.90 1.87 7.13
C GLU A 117 -18.42 2.17 6.84
N ALA A 118 -17.85 3.17 7.50
CA ALA A 118 -16.44 3.53 7.35
C ALA A 118 -15.52 2.40 7.82
N LEU A 119 -15.81 1.79 8.98
CA LEU A 119 -15.08 0.62 9.48
C LEU A 119 -15.20 -0.57 8.53
N GLY A 120 -16.39 -0.83 7.99
CA GLY A 120 -16.59 -1.88 7.00
C GLY A 120 -15.76 -1.67 5.73
N ARG A 121 -15.69 -0.43 5.23
CA ARG A 121 -14.84 -0.07 4.07
C ARG A 121 -13.36 -0.16 4.40
N TRP A 122 -12.95 0.26 5.60
CA TRP A 122 -11.57 0.11 6.06
C TRP A 122 -11.16 -1.37 6.10
N GLU A 123 -12.03 -2.24 6.61
CA GLU A 123 -11.79 -3.68 6.67
C GLU A 123 -11.65 -4.30 5.27
N THR A 124 -12.50 -3.90 4.31
CA THR A 124 -12.40 -4.42 2.94
C THR A 124 -11.12 -3.96 2.25
N LEU A 125 -10.71 -2.71 2.42
CA LEU A 125 -9.46 -2.20 1.85
C LEU A 125 -8.24 -2.86 2.46
N ASN A 126 -8.22 -3.10 3.78
CA ASN A 126 -7.13 -3.83 4.42
C ASN A 126 -7.00 -5.27 3.96
N LYS A 127 -8.11 -5.92 3.57
CA LYS A 127 -8.07 -7.28 2.97
C LYS A 127 -7.50 -7.29 1.54
N LEU A 128 -7.49 -6.14 0.86
CA LEU A 128 -7.03 -6.02 -0.54
C LEU A 128 -5.56 -5.60 -0.67
N LEU A 129 -4.91 -5.18 0.42
CA LEU A 129 -3.49 -4.81 0.50
C LEU A 129 -2.57 -6.01 0.73
#